data_AF-A0A936AGU2-F1
#
_entry.id   AF-A0A936AGU2-F1
#
_cell.length_a   1.000
_cell.length_b   1.000
_cell.length_c   1.000
_cell.angle_alpha   90.00
_cell.angle_beta   90.00
_cell.angle_gamma   90.00
#
_symmetry.space_group_name_H-M   'P 1'
#
loop_
_entity.id
_entity.type
_entity.pdbx_description
1 polymer ?
#
loop_
_entity_poly.entity_id
_entity_poly.type
_entity_poly.pdbx_seq_one_letter_code
_entity_poly.pdbx_strand_id
1 'polypeptide(L)'
;MVTLQAMLAANQFPGKIGIDDLVGGVAKLASRSQLLAQDFGEALIDEEKLKKLLESNPIQAWREGRGTNNKAYFSYGDGEFATSNLDITHTEALQTLTREISDWRLAQYLERLHGEARYARQIVCKVILRRQPYIDAAKSGPASRNSERMDPG
;
A
#
# COMPACT_ATOMS: atom_id res chain seq x y z
N MET A 1 -5.81 5.32 -6.83
CA MET A 1 -5.40 4.92 -8.19
C MET A 1 -6.58 4.92 -9.15
N VAL A 2 -7.71 4.29 -8.80
CA VAL A 2 -8.93 4.25 -9.63
C VAL A 2 -9.42 5.65 -10.07
N THR A 3 -9.34 6.66 -9.20
CA THR A 3 -9.69 8.05 -9.52
C THR A 3 -8.85 8.65 -10.65
N LEU A 4 -7.55 8.30 -10.72
CA LEU A 4 -6.63 8.82 -11.74
C LEU A 4 -6.87 8.12 -13.06
N GLN A 5 -7.10 6.80 -13.00
CA GLN A 5 -7.51 6.00 -14.15
C GLN A 5 -8.84 6.48 -14.74
N ALA A 6 -9.81 6.89 -13.91
CA ALA A 6 -11.07 7.45 -14.38
C ALA A 6 -10.85 8.78 -15.14
N MET A 7 -10.02 9.67 -14.60
CA MET A 7 -9.65 10.92 -15.27
C MET A 7 -8.88 10.69 -16.58
N LEU A 8 -7.94 9.73 -16.60
CA LEU A 8 -7.22 9.30 -17.80
C LEU A 8 -8.15 8.69 -18.85
N ALA A 9 -9.11 7.85 -18.43
CA ALA A 9 -10.08 7.24 -19.34
C ALA A 9 -11.02 8.26 -19.97
N ALA A 10 -11.26 9.38 -19.29
CA ALA A 10 -11.98 10.54 -19.82
C ALA A 10 -11.10 11.47 -20.69
N ASN A 11 -9.81 11.16 -20.87
CA ASN A 11 -8.82 12.03 -21.52
C ASN A 11 -8.72 13.43 -20.90
N GLN A 12 -9.00 13.55 -19.59
CA GLN A 12 -9.00 14.83 -18.88
C GLN A 12 -7.72 15.08 -18.08
N PHE A 13 -6.77 14.15 -18.09
CA PHE A 13 -5.48 14.29 -17.41
C PHE A 13 -4.36 14.56 -18.41
N PRO A 14 -3.43 15.50 -18.15
CA PRO A 14 -3.56 16.60 -17.18
C PRO A 14 -4.68 17.55 -17.63
N GLY A 15 -5.34 18.20 -16.68
CA GLY A 15 -6.52 19.01 -16.94
C GLY A 15 -7.49 18.98 -15.77
N LYS A 16 -8.78 18.96 -16.07
CA LYS A 16 -9.85 19.02 -15.08
C LYS A 16 -11.01 18.10 -15.45
N ILE A 17 -11.67 17.55 -14.44
CA ILE A 17 -12.83 16.68 -14.60
C ILE A 17 -13.90 17.06 -13.56
N GLY A 18 -15.16 17.09 -13.98
CA GLY A 18 -16.29 17.28 -13.08
C GLY A 18 -16.46 16.09 -12.14
N ILE A 19 -16.93 16.34 -10.92
CA ILE A 19 -17.12 15.29 -9.91
C ILE A 19 -18.10 14.21 -10.38
N ASP A 20 -19.15 14.58 -11.10
CA ASP A 20 -20.16 13.62 -11.55
C ASP A 20 -19.59 12.70 -12.66
N ASP A 21 -18.81 13.25 -13.61
CA ASP A 21 -18.07 12.47 -14.61
C ASP A 21 -17.05 11.53 -13.96
N LEU A 22 -16.37 12.03 -12.93
CA LEU A 22 -15.39 11.26 -12.17
C LEU A 22 -16.04 10.10 -11.42
N VAL A 23 -17.20 10.33 -10.79
CA VAL A 23 -18.03 9.31 -10.13
C VAL A 23 -18.43 8.23 -11.14
N GLY A 24 -18.97 8.60 -12.30
CA GLY A 24 -19.35 7.65 -13.34
C GLY A 24 -18.17 6.83 -13.85
N GLY A 25 -17.01 7.47 -14.05
CA GLY A 25 -15.77 6.80 -14.45
C GLY A 25 -15.27 5.80 -13.41
N VAL A 26 -15.25 6.19 -12.13
CA VAL A 26 -14.86 5.30 -11.02
C VAL A 26 -15.82 4.13 -10.90
N ALA A 27 -17.13 4.35 -10.95
CA ALA A 27 -18.13 3.30 -10.86
C ALA A 27 -17.96 2.25 -11.97
N LYS A 28 -17.72 2.72 -13.20
CA LYS A 28 -17.48 1.86 -14.37
C LYS A 28 -16.18 1.05 -14.25
N LEU A 29 -15.13 1.62 -13.65
CA LEU A 29 -13.87 0.92 -13.46
C LEU A 29 -13.95 -0.10 -12.30
N ALA A 30 -14.53 0.31 -11.18
CA ALA A 30 -14.65 -0.53 -9.98
C ALA A 30 -15.57 -1.73 -10.20
N SER A 31 -16.66 -1.58 -10.96
CA SER A 31 -17.60 -2.68 -11.26
C SER A 31 -17.01 -3.84 -12.07
N ARG A 32 -15.85 -3.65 -12.71
CA ARG A 32 -15.18 -4.68 -13.51
C ARG A 32 -14.35 -5.67 -12.69
N SER A 33 -14.08 -5.36 -11.43
CA SER A 33 -13.26 -6.20 -10.54
C SER A 33 -14.03 -6.46 -9.26
N GLN A 34 -14.20 -7.74 -8.91
CA GLN A 34 -14.89 -8.12 -7.68
C GLN A 34 -14.23 -7.52 -6.43
N LEU A 35 -12.89 -7.45 -6.40
CA LEU A 35 -12.16 -6.86 -5.28
C LEU A 35 -12.43 -5.37 -5.13
N LEU A 36 -12.43 -4.64 -6.26
CA LEU A 36 -12.74 -3.21 -6.22
C LEU A 36 -14.20 -3.01 -5.83
N ALA A 37 -15.12 -3.79 -6.40
CA ALA A 37 -16.52 -3.73 -6.00
C ALA A 37 -16.72 -3.98 -4.50
N GLN A 38 -15.96 -4.90 -3.91
CA GLN A 38 -15.98 -5.14 -2.46
C GLN A 38 -15.38 -3.97 -1.65
N ASP A 39 -14.27 -3.40 -2.12
CA ASP A 39 -13.61 -2.27 -1.45
C ASP A 39 -14.47 -0.99 -1.45
N PHE A 40 -15.17 -0.72 -2.55
CA PHE A 40 -16.14 0.39 -2.62
C PHE A 40 -17.46 0.08 -1.91
N GLY A 41 -17.82 -1.19 -1.74
CA GLY A 41 -19.01 -1.63 -1.02
C GLY A 41 -20.31 -1.00 -1.54
N GLU A 42 -21.17 -0.57 -0.63
CA GLU A 42 -22.46 0.06 -0.97
C GLU A 42 -22.32 1.39 -1.72
N ALA A 43 -21.18 2.07 -1.61
CA ALA A 43 -20.99 3.33 -2.32
C ALA A 43 -21.02 3.10 -3.84
N LEU A 44 -20.67 1.91 -4.32
CA LEU A 44 -20.65 1.63 -5.77
C LEU A 44 -22.05 1.66 -6.42
N ILE A 45 -23.12 1.46 -5.64
CA ILE A 45 -24.51 1.43 -6.12
C ILE A 45 -25.31 2.68 -5.76
N ASP A 46 -24.69 3.65 -5.07
CA ASP A 46 -25.31 4.89 -4.61
C ASP A 46 -24.39 6.05 -4.99
N GLU A 47 -24.81 6.80 -6.00
CA GLU A 47 -24.03 7.88 -6.60
C GLU A 47 -23.62 8.96 -5.59
N GLU A 48 -24.54 9.33 -4.70
CA GLU A 48 -24.30 10.34 -3.66
C GLU A 48 -23.31 9.84 -2.61
N LYS A 49 -23.40 8.56 -2.22
CA LYS A 49 -22.39 7.93 -1.36
C LYS A 49 -21.03 7.87 -2.06
N LEU A 50 -20.98 7.51 -3.35
CA LEU A 50 -19.72 7.44 -4.10
C LEU A 50 -19.07 8.82 -4.22
N LYS A 51 -19.86 9.85 -4.49
CA LYS A 51 -19.41 11.24 -4.55
C LYS A 51 -18.76 11.67 -3.23
N LYS A 52 -19.46 11.51 -2.11
CA LYS A 52 -18.94 11.81 -0.77
C LYS A 52 -17.70 10.99 -0.42
N LEU A 53 -17.69 9.72 -0.81
CA LEU A 53 -16.52 8.86 -0.65
C LEU A 53 -15.34 9.46 -1.41
N LEU A 54 -15.47 9.75 -2.70
CA LEU A 54 -14.38 10.30 -3.51
C LEU A 54 -13.87 11.64 -3.00
N GLU A 55 -14.76 12.54 -2.57
CA GLU A 55 -14.40 13.84 -2.00
C GLU A 55 -13.56 13.70 -0.71
N SER A 56 -14.04 12.87 0.23
CA SER A 56 -13.35 12.62 1.50
C SER A 56 -12.10 11.74 1.34
N ASN A 57 -12.09 10.83 0.37
CA ASN A 57 -10.97 9.97 0.02
C ASN A 57 -11.23 9.31 -1.36
N PRO A 58 -10.49 9.63 -2.43
CA PRO A 58 -9.09 10.05 -2.40
C PRO A 58 -8.79 11.49 -2.81
N ILE A 59 -9.79 12.31 -3.18
CA ILE A 59 -9.58 13.69 -3.63
C ILE A 59 -8.88 14.51 -2.54
N GLN A 60 -9.37 14.46 -1.29
CA GLN A 60 -8.73 15.12 -0.17
C GLN A 60 -7.25 14.74 -0.02
N ALA A 61 -6.92 13.45 -0.11
CA ALA A 61 -5.55 12.97 0.04
C ALA A 61 -4.59 13.54 -1.02
N TRP A 62 -5.07 13.74 -2.25
CA TRP A 62 -4.23 14.28 -3.33
C TRP A 62 -4.07 15.80 -3.25
N ARG A 63 -5.11 16.51 -2.81
CA ARG A 63 -5.02 17.96 -2.56
C ARG A 63 -4.05 18.30 -1.45
N GLU A 64 -4.06 17.52 -0.37
CA GLU A 64 -3.20 17.74 0.79
C GLU A 64 -1.73 17.40 0.50
N GLY A 65 -1.41 16.83 -0.66
CA GLY A 65 -0.04 16.47 -1.00
C GLY A 65 0.56 15.43 -0.04
N ARG A 66 -0.28 14.53 0.51
CA ARG A 66 0.22 13.47 1.39
C ARG A 66 1.24 12.62 0.63
N GLY A 67 2.50 12.69 1.05
CA GLY A 67 3.61 11.98 0.40
C GLY A 67 4.35 12.76 -0.69
N THR A 68 4.04 14.04 -0.91
CA THR A 68 4.72 14.91 -1.91
C THR A 68 5.43 16.11 -1.30
N ASN A 69 5.93 16.00 -0.05
CA ASN A 69 6.57 17.11 0.68
C ASN A 69 5.73 18.40 0.69
N ASN A 70 4.42 18.27 0.94
CA ASN A 70 3.44 19.36 0.94
C ASN A 70 3.24 20.09 -0.39
N LYS A 71 3.73 19.55 -1.51
CA LYS A 71 3.43 20.12 -2.83
C LYS A 71 2.14 19.52 -3.39
N ALA A 72 1.11 20.36 -3.48
CA ALA A 72 -0.16 19.99 -4.10
C ALA A 72 -0.04 20.03 -5.64
N TYR A 73 -0.16 18.86 -6.26
CA TYR A 73 -0.25 18.71 -7.72
C TYR A 73 -1.71 18.63 -8.21
N PHE A 74 -2.67 18.66 -7.27
CA PHE A 74 -4.09 18.57 -7.55
C PHE A 74 -4.86 19.61 -6.74
N SER A 75 -5.96 20.08 -7.31
CA SER A 75 -6.92 20.98 -6.66
C SER A 75 -8.32 20.42 -6.82
N TYR A 76 -9.21 20.86 -5.93
CA TYR A 76 -10.63 20.57 -6.01
C TYR A 76 -11.41 21.80 -5.54
N GLY A 77 -12.41 22.20 -6.31
CA GLY A 77 -13.27 23.34 -6.00
C GLY A 77 -14.40 23.39 -7.01
N ASP A 78 -15.56 23.90 -6.61
CA ASP A 78 -16.74 24.06 -7.48
C ASP A 78 -17.15 22.75 -8.20
N GLY A 79 -16.94 21.60 -7.56
CA GLY A 79 -17.21 20.29 -8.13
C GLY A 79 -16.22 19.84 -9.21
N GLU A 80 -15.12 20.57 -9.44
CA GLU A 80 -14.08 20.20 -10.41
C GLU A 80 -12.83 19.69 -9.70
N PHE A 81 -12.33 18.54 -10.16
CA PHE A 81 -11.04 17.98 -9.77
C PHE A 81 -10.00 18.24 -10.86
N ALA A 82 -8.90 18.90 -10.51
CA ALA A 82 -7.94 19.39 -11.51
C ALA A 82 -6.49 19.12 -11.13
N THR A 83 -5.64 18.91 -12.13
CA THR A 83 -4.19 18.96 -11.96
C THR A 83 -3.70 20.40 -11.92
N SER A 84 -2.70 20.68 -11.09
CA SER A 84 -2.12 22.01 -10.91
C SER A 84 -0.60 21.97 -11.02
N ASN A 85 0.02 23.06 -11.47
CA ASN A 85 1.48 23.23 -11.50
C ASN A 85 2.24 22.19 -12.36
N LEU A 86 1.63 21.75 -13.47
CA LEU A 86 2.27 20.86 -14.43
C LEU A 86 2.60 21.61 -15.71
N ASP A 87 3.82 21.43 -16.20
CA ASP A 87 4.19 21.81 -17.55
C ASP A 87 3.58 20.79 -18.53
N ILE A 88 2.66 21.26 -19.37
CA ILE A 88 1.87 20.44 -20.30
C ILE A 88 2.59 20.16 -21.63
N THR A 89 3.86 20.57 -21.76
CA THR A 89 4.67 20.37 -22.98
C THR A 89 4.76 18.90 -23.42
N HIS A 90 4.65 17.95 -22.49
CA HIS A 90 4.73 16.51 -22.76
C HIS A 90 3.50 15.73 -22.30
N THR A 91 2.31 16.23 -22.64
CA THR A 91 1.02 15.67 -22.20
C THR A 91 0.87 14.17 -22.50
N GLU A 92 1.18 13.70 -23.72
CA GLU A 92 1.05 12.28 -24.07
C GLU A 92 1.99 11.37 -23.27
N ALA A 93 3.25 11.79 -23.11
CA ALA A 93 4.23 11.06 -22.32
C ALA A 93 3.81 11.01 -20.85
N LEU A 94 3.31 12.12 -20.31
CA LEU A 94 2.82 12.20 -18.95
C LEU A 94 1.59 11.30 -18.74
N GLN A 95 0.64 11.28 -19.67
CA GLN A 95 -0.51 10.37 -19.64
C GLN A 95 -0.09 8.91 -19.66
N THR A 96 0.88 8.57 -20.51
CA THR A 96 1.40 7.20 -20.67
C THR A 96 2.06 6.72 -19.37
N LEU A 97 3.01 7.51 -18.85
CA LEU A 97 3.68 7.20 -17.58
C LEU A 97 2.70 7.12 -16.42
N THR A 98 1.74 8.05 -16.34
CA THR A 98 0.76 8.06 -15.25
C THR A 98 -0.15 6.83 -15.32
N ARG A 99 -0.52 6.38 -16.53
CA ARG A 99 -1.27 5.15 -16.73
C ARG A 99 -0.47 3.94 -16.25
N GLU A 100 0.76 3.78 -16.70
CA GLU A 100 1.63 2.66 -16.29
C GLU A 100 1.85 2.61 -14.78
N ILE A 101 2.17 3.75 -14.16
CA ILE A 101 2.38 3.85 -12.71
C ILE A 101 1.08 3.54 -11.95
N SER A 102 -0.04 4.07 -12.40
CA SER A 102 -1.35 3.85 -11.75
C SER A 102 -1.78 2.39 -11.86
N ASP A 103 -1.57 1.77 -13.02
CA ASP A 103 -1.89 0.36 -13.28
C ASP A 103 -1.03 -0.55 -12.40
N TRP A 104 0.28 -0.29 -12.33
CA TRP A 104 1.19 -1.04 -11.46
C TRP A 104 0.81 -0.89 -9.99
N ARG A 105 0.56 0.34 -9.51
CA ARG A 105 0.15 0.60 -8.12
C ARG A 105 -1.18 -0.06 -7.79
N LEU A 106 -2.13 -0.05 -8.72
CA LEU A 106 -3.40 -0.72 -8.54
C LEU A 106 -3.21 -2.25 -8.44
N ALA A 107 -2.40 -2.84 -9.32
CA ALA A 107 -2.09 -4.27 -9.26
C ALA A 107 -1.49 -4.67 -7.90
N GLN A 108 -0.52 -3.91 -7.39
CA GLN A 108 0.06 -4.13 -6.05
C GLN A 108 -0.97 -4.02 -4.92
N TYR A 109 -1.89 -3.06 -5.02
CA TYR A 109 -2.95 -2.88 -4.04
C TYR A 109 -3.91 -4.07 -4.05
N LEU A 110 -4.35 -4.51 -5.23
CA LEU A 110 -5.22 -5.66 -5.39
C LEU A 110 -4.56 -6.96 -4.92
N GLU A 111 -3.25 -7.13 -5.18
CA GLU A 111 -2.49 -8.27 -4.67
C GLU A 111 -2.48 -8.30 -3.14
N ARG A 112 -2.36 -7.14 -2.49
CA ARG A 112 -2.44 -7.03 -1.03
C ARG A 112 -3.83 -7.39 -0.51
N LEU A 113 -4.89 -6.86 -1.13
CA LEU A 113 -6.27 -7.21 -0.76
C LEU A 113 -6.53 -8.71 -0.94
N HIS A 114 -6.08 -9.30 -2.05
CA HIS A 114 -6.16 -10.74 -2.29
C HIS A 114 -5.36 -11.54 -1.26
N GLY A 115 -4.15 -11.09 -0.92
CA GLY A 115 -3.30 -11.69 0.09
C GLY A 115 -3.98 -11.69 1.46
N GLU A 116 -4.46 -10.54 1.92
CA GLU A 116 -5.19 -10.40 3.19
C GLU A 116 -6.44 -11.29 3.23
N ALA A 117 -7.20 -11.37 2.13
CA ALA A 117 -8.35 -12.28 2.02
C ALA A 117 -7.97 -13.78 2.13
N ARG A 118 -6.77 -14.16 1.68
CA ARG A 118 -6.25 -15.54 1.80
C ARG A 118 -5.60 -15.82 3.16
N TYR A 119 -4.89 -14.85 3.74
CA TYR A 119 -4.14 -15.00 4.98
C TYR A 119 -4.98 -14.84 6.25
N ALA A 120 -6.17 -14.21 6.17
CA ALA A 120 -7.10 -14.11 7.30
C ALA A 120 -7.64 -15.48 7.78
N ARG A 121 -7.40 -16.58 7.05
CA ARG A 121 -7.62 -17.95 7.51
C ARG A 121 -6.30 -18.60 7.93
N GLN A 122 -5.86 -18.30 9.16
CA GLN A 122 -4.87 -19.04 9.97
C GLN A 122 -3.46 -19.21 9.38
N ILE A 123 -2.56 -18.24 9.65
CA ILE A 123 -1.16 -18.57 9.88
C ILE A 123 -0.95 -18.75 11.38
N VAL A 124 -0.84 -20.00 11.83
CA VAL A 124 -0.34 -20.33 13.17
C VAL A 124 1.14 -20.66 13.05
N CYS A 125 2.00 -19.73 13.46
CA CYS A 125 3.43 -19.99 13.56
C CYS A 125 3.71 -20.78 14.84
N LYS A 126 3.76 -22.12 14.77
CA LYS A 126 4.24 -22.96 15.88
C LYS A 126 5.77 -22.94 15.88
N VAL A 127 6.35 -22.10 16.73
CA VAL A 127 7.79 -22.10 17.00
C VAL A 127 8.13 -23.31 17.87
N ILE A 128 8.87 -24.28 17.34
CA ILE A 128 9.43 -25.38 18.12
C ILE A 128 10.81 -24.92 18.60
N LEU A 129 10.90 -24.52 19.87
CA LEU A 129 12.19 -24.33 20.52
C LEU A 129 12.84 -25.70 20.76
N ARG A 130 13.79 -26.11 19.90
CA ARG A 130 14.72 -27.17 20.27
C ARG A 130 15.69 -26.58 21.31
N ARG A 131 15.55 -26.96 22.58
CA ARG A 131 16.64 -26.82 23.54
C ARG A 131 17.79 -27.70 23.07
N GLN A 132 18.83 -27.09 22.52
CA GLN A 132 20.14 -27.74 22.42
C GLN A 132 20.72 -27.78 23.85
N PRO A 133 21.07 -28.94 24.43
CA PRO A 133 21.74 -28.96 25.72
C PRO A 133 23.14 -28.34 25.57
N TYR A 134 23.39 -27.30 26.37
CA TYR A 134 24.70 -26.70 26.54
C TYR A 134 25.61 -27.73 27.23
N ILE A 135 26.73 -28.09 26.59
CA ILE A 135 27.73 -29.00 27.15
C ILE A 135 28.79 -28.14 27.84
N ASP A 136 28.88 -28.23 29.17
CA ASP A 136 29.92 -27.57 29.96
C ASP A 136 31.31 -28.10 29.56
N ALA A 137 32.12 -27.26 28.94
CA ALA A 137 33.53 -27.52 28.73
C ALA A 137 34.27 -27.37 30.06
N ALA A 138 34.45 -28.50 30.75
CA ALA A 138 35.29 -28.60 31.93
C ALA A 138 36.70 -28.07 31.63
N LYS A 139 37.11 -27.06 32.41
CA LYS A 139 38.44 -26.45 32.41
C LYS A 139 39.52 -27.51 32.63
N SER A 140 40.27 -27.85 31.60
CA SER A 140 41.59 -28.48 31.73
C SER A 140 42.66 -27.38 31.80
N GLY A 141 43.17 -27.12 33.00
CA GLY A 141 44.32 -26.25 33.25
C GLY A 141 45.24 -26.92 34.29
N PRO A 142 46.55 -27.04 34.04
CA PRO A 142 47.42 -27.94 34.79
C PRO A 142 47.87 -27.32 36.12
N ALA A 143 47.69 -28.03 37.23
CA ALA A 143 48.26 -27.66 38.52
C ALA A 143 49.60 -28.37 38.72
N SER A 144 50.59 -27.55 39.08
CA SER A 144 51.99 -27.83 39.32
C SER A 144 52.28 -28.78 40.50
N ARG A 145 53.47 -29.39 40.40
CA ARG A 145 54.19 -30.33 41.27
C ARG A 145 54.25 -30.06 42.79
N ASN A 146 54.27 -31.20 43.49
CA ASN A 146 55.15 -31.63 44.59
C ASN A 146 54.83 -31.28 46.06
N SER A 147 55.24 -32.23 46.91
CA SER A 147 55.21 -32.34 48.39
C SER A 147 53.95 -33.00 48.95
N GLU A 148 53.97 -33.94 49.90
CA GLU A 148 55.01 -34.65 50.64
C GLU A 148 54.31 -35.84 51.35
N ARG A 149 55.03 -36.97 51.49
CA ARG A 149 54.98 -37.97 52.59
C ARG A 149 53.62 -38.59 53.03
N MET A 150 53.44 -39.85 52.65
CA MET A 150 53.08 -40.96 53.56
C MET A 150 54.23 -41.11 54.61
N ASP A 151 54.07 -41.45 55.89
CA ASP A 151 53.24 -42.46 56.56
C ASP A 151 52.80 -42.00 57.97
N PRO A 152 51.97 -42.78 58.69
CA PRO A 152 52.59 -43.76 59.59
C PRO A 152 51.93 -45.15 59.55
N GLY A 153 52.78 -46.15 59.33
CA GLY A 153 52.69 -47.51 59.82
C GLY A 153 54.09 -47.96 60.20
#